data_AF-A0A8J5WCS7-F1
#
_entry.id   AF-A0A8J5WCS7-F1
#
_cell.length_a   1.000
_cell.length_b   1.000
_cell.length_c   1.000
_cell.angle_alpha   90.00
_cell.angle_beta   90.00
_cell.angle_gamma   90.00
#
_symmetry.space_group_name_H-M   'P 1'
#
loop_
_entity.id
_entity.type
_entity.pdbx_description
1 polymer ?
#
loop_
_entity_poly.entity_id
_entity_poly.type
_entity_poly.pdbx_seq_one_letter_code
_entity_poly.pdbx_strand_id
1 'polypeptide(L)'
;MPQPDASAAGIPGSVGSSSPSFYSATSGIYSSTHPPVLLPSDPSLSLVSHLFARLPLDDPRASSLVEAATAATVSRADLRRLVFSLAAGLCRRFGVRRGSVVVLILPNSVVFPVAFLAVLAAGGVATTMNPSSAPTEIAAQVRATGASLVLASREGVAKLPHLAAPVVLVPESLGLFRRRRSPRVRLLPCAARQRNDRHRDGGP
;
A
#
# COMPACT_ATOMS: atom_id res chain seq x y z
N MET A 1 31.46 20.52 77.57
CA MET A 1 31.78 19.56 76.50
C MET A 1 32.21 20.31 75.26
N PRO A 2 33.12 19.74 74.45
CA PRO A 2 33.99 20.42 73.50
C PRO A 2 33.45 20.44 72.05
N GLN A 3 34.13 21.25 71.23
CA GLN A 3 34.08 21.42 69.77
C GLN A 3 34.75 20.20 69.01
N PRO A 4 35.04 20.24 67.69
CA PRO A 4 34.17 20.23 66.49
C PRO A 4 34.70 19.24 65.40
N ASP A 5 34.24 19.39 64.14
CA ASP A 5 34.80 18.92 62.85
C ASP A 5 34.76 17.43 62.45
N ALA A 6 34.12 17.15 61.31
CA ALA A 6 34.59 16.14 60.36
C ALA A 6 33.99 16.37 58.95
N SER A 7 34.83 16.95 58.09
CA SER A 7 34.73 16.92 56.64
C SER A 7 35.07 15.52 56.09
N ALA A 8 34.46 15.22 54.93
CA ALA A 8 34.86 14.26 53.89
C ALA A 8 34.85 12.75 54.19
N ALA A 9 33.96 12.03 53.49
CA ALA A 9 34.33 10.85 52.70
C ALA A 9 33.24 10.56 51.67
N GLY A 10 33.53 10.85 50.40
CA GLY A 10 32.71 10.39 49.28
C GLY A 10 32.75 8.87 49.18
N ILE A 11 31.60 8.26 48.93
CA ILE A 11 31.54 6.91 48.38
C ILE A 11 31.46 7.06 46.86
N PRO A 12 32.46 6.60 46.10
CA PRO A 12 32.45 6.65 44.65
C PRO A 12 31.48 5.61 44.09
N GLY A 13 30.66 6.04 43.12
CA GLY A 13 30.22 5.22 42.00
C GLY A 13 29.56 3.88 42.32
N SER A 14 28.36 3.90 42.90
CA SER A 14 27.38 2.89 42.50
C SER A 14 26.82 3.34 41.15
N VAL A 15 27.44 2.87 40.06
CA VAL A 15 26.81 2.88 38.73
C VAL A 15 25.71 1.81 38.79
N GLY A 16 24.65 2.12 39.53
CA GLY A 16 23.43 1.35 39.54
C GLY A 16 22.87 1.41 38.13
N SER A 17 22.76 0.24 37.50
CA SER A 17 22.12 0.03 36.20
C SER A 17 20.77 0.73 36.16
N SER A 18 20.73 1.98 35.69
CA SER A 18 19.48 2.69 35.49
C SER A 18 18.86 2.14 34.23
N SER A 19 17.88 1.25 34.40
CA SER A 19 16.90 0.97 33.35
C SER A 19 16.47 2.31 32.76
N PRO A 20 16.42 2.47 31.42
CA PRO A 20 16.06 3.75 30.82
C PRO A 20 14.74 4.23 31.42
N SER A 21 14.79 5.33 32.18
CA SER A 21 13.60 5.88 32.81
C SER A 21 12.72 6.45 31.72
N PHE A 22 11.53 5.88 31.57
CA PHE A 22 10.52 6.35 30.61
C PHE A 22 10.03 7.76 30.93
N TYR A 23 10.35 8.29 32.12
CA TYR A 23 9.97 9.61 32.58
C TYR A 23 11.19 10.39 33.08
N SER A 24 11.29 11.65 32.65
CA SER A 24 12.27 12.61 33.14
C SER A 24 11.59 13.60 34.09
N ALA A 25 11.87 13.50 35.40
CA ALA A 25 11.32 14.43 36.40
C ALA A 25 11.78 15.89 36.21
N THR A 26 12.94 16.09 35.56
CA THR A 26 13.50 17.42 35.27
C THR A 26 12.77 18.13 34.13
N SER A 27 12.41 17.40 33.07
CA SER A 27 11.72 17.97 31.90
C SER A 27 10.22 17.73 31.90
N GLY A 28 9.71 16.84 32.74
CA GLY A 28 8.31 16.38 32.72
C GLY A 28 7.95 15.54 31.48
N ILE A 29 8.94 15.15 30.67
CA ILE A 29 8.72 14.46 29.39
C ILE A 29 8.76 12.95 29.60
N TYR A 30 7.80 12.26 28.96
CA TYR A 30 7.80 10.82 28.82
C TYR A 30 8.46 10.41 27.48
N SER A 31 9.39 9.46 27.54
CA SER A 31 10.14 8.96 26.40
C SER A 31 10.03 7.44 26.29
N SER A 32 10.03 6.93 25.06
CA SER A 32 10.09 5.49 24.81
C SER A 32 11.34 4.89 25.44
N THR A 33 11.20 3.71 26.04
CA THR A 33 12.32 2.92 26.56
C THR A 33 13.05 2.13 25.47
N HIS A 34 12.47 2.06 24.27
CA HIS A 34 13.10 1.42 23.13
C HIS A 34 14.16 2.32 22.48
N PRO A 35 15.23 1.72 21.90
CA PRO A 35 16.21 2.46 21.13
C PRO A 35 15.54 3.28 20.01
N PRO A 36 15.98 4.52 19.77
CA PRO A 36 15.49 5.31 18.64
C PRO A 36 15.69 4.57 17.32
N VAL A 37 14.61 4.45 16.52
CA VAL A 37 14.68 3.87 15.18
C VAL A 37 14.98 4.99 14.19
N LEU A 38 16.03 4.80 13.39
CA LEU A 38 16.35 5.73 12.30
C LEU A 38 15.30 5.61 11.20
N LEU A 39 14.55 6.69 11.00
CA LEU A 39 13.61 6.80 9.90
C LEU A 39 14.38 7.22 8.63
N PRO A 40 14.06 6.65 7.45
CA PRO A 40 14.65 7.09 6.20
C PRO A 40 14.41 8.59 5.99
N SER A 41 15.44 9.31 5.55
CA SER A 41 15.37 10.78 5.34
C SER A 41 15.23 11.18 3.86
N ASP A 42 15.16 10.20 2.95
CA ASP A 42 15.03 10.46 1.52
C ASP A 42 13.62 11.00 1.18
N PRO A 43 13.52 12.25 0.65
CA PRO A 43 12.23 12.85 0.32
C PRO A 43 11.52 12.20 -0.88
N SER A 44 12.24 11.40 -1.67
CA SER A 44 11.70 10.65 -2.81
C SER A 44 11.18 9.26 -2.43
N LEU A 45 11.45 8.81 -1.21
CA LEU A 45 11.05 7.49 -0.75
C LEU A 45 9.53 7.43 -0.48
N SER A 46 8.81 6.69 -1.31
CA SER A 46 7.40 6.40 -1.07
C SER A 46 7.22 5.27 -0.05
N LEU A 47 6.13 5.32 0.73
CA LEU A 47 5.76 4.26 1.67
C LEU A 47 5.70 2.88 0.97
N VAL A 48 5.14 2.84 -0.24
CA VAL A 48 4.96 1.60 -0.99
C VAL A 48 6.29 1.03 -1.48
N SER A 49 7.18 1.89 -2.00
CA SER A 49 8.53 1.48 -2.41
C SER A 49 9.33 0.95 -1.22
N HIS A 50 9.28 1.67 -0.08
CA HIS A 50 9.95 1.25 1.15
C HIS A 50 9.43 -0.08 1.68
N LEU A 51 8.11 -0.26 1.69
CA LEU A 51 7.46 -1.49 2.13
C LEU A 51 7.89 -2.68 1.26
N PHE A 52 7.82 -2.55 -0.07
CA PHE A 52 8.19 -3.66 -0.96
C PHE A 52 9.70 -3.90 -1.08
N ALA A 53 10.54 -2.91 -0.77
CA ALA A 53 11.99 -3.11 -0.67
C ALA A 53 12.37 -3.96 0.55
N ARG A 54 11.60 -3.89 1.64
CA ARG A 54 11.83 -4.65 2.87
C ARG A 54 11.03 -5.95 2.96
N LEU A 55 10.10 -6.18 2.04
CA LEU A 55 9.27 -7.38 2.02
C LEU A 55 10.03 -8.50 1.29
N PRO A 56 10.38 -9.62 1.93
CA PRO A 56 11.07 -10.72 1.26
C PRO A 56 10.13 -11.38 0.24
N LEU A 57 10.54 -11.42 -1.03
CA LEU A 57 9.74 -11.94 -2.14
C LEU A 57 10.22 -13.30 -2.65
N ASP A 58 11.32 -13.81 -2.10
CA ASP A 58 11.99 -15.02 -2.59
C ASP A 58 11.20 -16.30 -2.30
N ASP A 59 10.40 -16.30 -1.23
CA ASP A 59 9.48 -17.39 -0.91
C ASP A 59 8.09 -17.16 -1.54
N PRO A 60 7.71 -17.94 -2.56
CA PRO A 60 6.40 -17.81 -3.20
C PRO A 60 5.25 -18.27 -2.30
N ARG A 61 5.53 -19.03 -1.23
CA ARG A 61 4.53 -19.52 -0.27
C ARG A 61 4.29 -18.54 0.89
N ALA A 62 5.17 -17.55 1.06
CA ALA A 62 5.00 -16.53 2.09
C ALA A 62 3.73 -15.70 1.81
N SER A 63 2.72 -15.93 2.64
CA SER A 63 1.46 -15.21 2.59
C SER A 63 1.61 -13.82 3.22
N SER A 64 0.99 -12.82 2.61
CA SER A 64 0.96 -11.45 3.12
C SER A 64 -0.41 -11.07 3.67
N LEU A 65 -1.48 -11.52 3.02
CA LEU A 65 -2.85 -11.28 3.43
C LEU A 65 -3.60 -12.62 3.45
N VAL A 66 -4.43 -12.81 4.46
CA VAL A 66 -5.27 -13.99 4.62
C VAL A 66 -6.69 -13.51 4.90
N GLU A 67 -7.63 -13.93 4.05
CA GLU A 67 -9.05 -13.65 4.22
C GLU A 67 -9.62 -14.64 5.24
N ALA A 68 -10.13 -14.14 6.37
CA ALA A 68 -10.58 -14.99 7.46
C ALA A 68 -11.80 -15.84 7.06
N ALA A 69 -12.73 -15.25 6.31
CA ALA A 69 -13.99 -15.91 5.94
C ALA A 69 -13.81 -17.06 4.92
N THR A 70 -12.82 -16.97 4.04
CA THR A 70 -12.64 -17.92 2.92
C THR A 70 -11.34 -18.70 2.99
N ALA A 71 -10.48 -18.39 3.97
CA ALA A 71 -9.08 -18.84 4.04
C ALA A 71 -8.27 -18.52 2.76
N ALA A 72 -8.74 -17.60 1.92
CA ALA A 72 -8.03 -17.21 0.72
C ALA A 72 -6.77 -16.43 1.09
N THR A 73 -5.63 -16.84 0.54
CA THR A 73 -4.36 -16.18 0.80
C THR A 73 -3.86 -15.41 -0.43
N VAL A 74 -3.19 -14.31 -0.16
CA VAL A 74 -2.45 -13.51 -1.16
C VAL A 74 -0.98 -13.60 -0.81
N SER A 75 -0.18 -14.14 -1.72
CA SER A 75 1.27 -14.20 -1.58
C SER A 75 1.87 -12.79 -1.61
N ARG A 76 3.05 -12.59 -1.02
CA ARG A 76 3.77 -11.30 -1.08
C ARG A 76 4.04 -10.86 -2.53
N ALA A 77 4.41 -11.80 -3.40
CA ALA A 77 4.64 -11.55 -4.81
C ALA A 77 3.35 -11.14 -5.55
N ASP A 78 2.22 -11.81 -5.26
CA ASP A 78 0.93 -11.44 -5.83
C ASP A 78 0.46 -10.07 -5.32
N LEU A 79 0.63 -9.77 -4.03
CA LEU A 79 0.31 -8.46 -3.47
C LEU A 79 1.06 -7.36 -4.23
N ARG A 80 2.37 -7.51 -4.42
CA ARG A 80 3.19 -6.56 -5.19
C ARG A 80 2.66 -6.40 -6.62
N ARG A 81 2.39 -7.51 -7.31
CA ARG A 81 1.86 -7.48 -8.69
C ARG A 81 0.52 -6.76 -8.76
N LEU A 82 -0.39 -7.05 -7.84
CA LEU A 82 -1.74 -6.49 -7.82
C LEU A 82 -1.72 -4.99 -7.54
N VAL A 83 -0.92 -4.57 -6.56
CA VAL A 83 -0.76 -3.15 -6.20
C VAL A 83 -0.26 -2.35 -7.40
N PHE A 84 0.84 -2.76 -8.04
CA PHE A 84 1.38 -2.01 -9.19
C PHE A 84 0.49 -2.11 -10.43
N SER A 85 -0.18 -3.25 -10.66
CA SER A 85 -1.12 -3.38 -11.77
C SER A 85 -2.33 -2.46 -11.60
N LEU A 86 -2.89 -2.39 -10.39
CA LEU A 86 -4.02 -1.51 -10.09
C LEU A 86 -3.58 -0.04 -10.15
N ALA A 87 -2.43 0.30 -9.59
CA ALA A 87 -1.86 1.65 -9.67
C ALA A 87 -1.70 2.13 -11.12
N ALA A 88 -1.14 1.28 -12.00
CA ALA A 88 -1.02 1.59 -13.42
C ALA A 88 -2.40 1.80 -14.08
N GLY A 89 -3.40 1.01 -13.69
CA GLY A 89 -4.79 1.20 -14.13
C GLY A 89 -5.37 2.53 -13.68
N LEU A 90 -5.20 2.89 -12.41
CA LEU A 90 -5.65 4.16 -11.83
C LEU A 90 -5.04 5.36 -12.55
N CYS A 91 -3.73 5.35 -12.80
CA CYS A 91 -3.06 6.43 -13.52
C CYS A 91 -3.52 6.54 -14.98
N ARG A 92 -3.58 5.41 -15.70
CA ARG A 92 -3.82 5.41 -17.16
C ARG A 92 -5.30 5.59 -17.53
N ARG A 93 -6.22 5.05 -16.74
CA ARG A 93 -7.66 5.04 -17.05
C ARG A 93 -8.43 6.15 -16.34
N PHE A 94 -8.02 6.50 -15.13
CA PHE A 94 -8.75 7.46 -14.28
C PHE A 94 -7.94 8.73 -13.99
N GLY A 95 -6.71 8.83 -14.50
CA GLY A 95 -5.90 10.04 -14.39
C GLY A 95 -5.43 10.35 -12.98
N VAL A 96 -5.38 9.36 -12.08
CA VAL A 96 -4.86 9.54 -10.72
C VAL A 96 -3.39 9.95 -10.79
N ARG A 97 -3.05 11.06 -10.12
CA ARG A 97 -1.72 11.68 -10.09
C ARG A 97 -1.43 12.22 -8.69
N ARG A 98 -0.24 12.79 -8.50
CA ARG A 98 0.13 13.48 -7.26
C ARG A 98 -0.89 14.55 -6.92
N GLY A 99 -1.47 14.48 -5.72
CA GLY A 99 -2.52 15.38 -5.24
C GLY A 99 -3.96 14.94 -5.55
N SER A 100 -4.16 13.90 -6.38
CA SER A 100 -5.48 13.32 -6.59
C SER A 100 -5.97 12.60 -5.34
N VAL A 101 -7.17 12.94 -4.86
CA VAL A 101 -7.80 12.24 -3.73
C VAL A 101 -8.69 11.12 -4.24
N VAL A 102 -8.55 9.92 -3.69
CA VAL A 102 -9.34 8.73 -4.00
C VAL A 102 -10.04 8.24 -2.74
N VAL A 103 -11.37 8.15 -2.79
CA VAL A 103 -12.19 7.65 -1.67
C VAL A 103 -12.37 6.15 -1.80
N LEU A 104 -12.08 5.41 -0.73
CA LEU A 104 -12.21 3.97 -0.62
C LEU A 104 -13.43 3.63 0.26
N ILE A 105 -14.48 3.10 -0.35
CA ILE A 105 -15.70 2.64 0.31
C ILE A 105 -15.76 1.11 0.16
N LEU A 106 -14.87 0.42 0.87
CA LEU A 106 -14.70 -1.02 0.74
C LEU A 106 -14.83 -1.69 2.12
N PRO A 107 -15.41 -2.91 2.19
CA PRO A 107 -15.44 -3.68 3.42
C PRO A 107 -14.05 -4.18 3.80
N ASN A 108 -13.92 -4.64 5.04
CA ASN A 108 -12.72 -5.32 5.50
C ASN A 108 -12.53 -6.63 4.69
N SER A 109 -11.65 -6.58 3.71
CA SER A 109 -11.35 -7.68 2.79
C SER A 109 -9.91 -7.58 2.34
N VAL A 110 -9.35 -8.67 1.83
CA VAL A 110 -8.01 -8.69 1.21
C VAL A 110 -7.84 -7.69 0.05
N VAL A 111 -8.93 -7.18 -0.53
CA VAL A 111 -8.90 -6.19 -1.60
C VAL A 111 -8.64 -4.78 -1.09
N PHE A 112 -9.07 -4.46 0.14
CA PHE A 112 -8.89 -3.13 0.71
C PHE A 112 -7.40 -2.73 0.82
N PRO A 113 -6.49 -3.54 1.41
CA PRO A 113 -5.07 -3.20 1.46
C PRO A 113 -4.44 -3.06 0.06
N VAL A 114 -4.88 -3.87 -0.91
CA VAL A 114 -4.41 -3.80 -2.30
C VAL A 114 -4.81 -2.46 -2.93
N ALA A 115 -6.07 -2.06 -2.78
CA ALA A 115 -6.58 -0.80 -3.31
C ALA A 115 -5.92 0.41 -2.64
N PHE A 116 -5.76 0.38 -1.31
CA PHE A 116 -5.09 1.42 -0.54
C PHE A 116 -3.64 1.62 -0.99
N LEU A 117 -2.85 0.54 -1.04
CA LEU A 117 -1.46 0.61 -1.49
C LEU A 117 -1.36 1.01 -2.96
N ALA A 118 -2.31 0.62 -3.81
CA ALA A 118 -2.31 1.00 -5.22
C ALA A 118 -2.55 2.51 -5.43
N VAL A 119 -3.43 3.12 -4.65
CA VAL A 119 -3.63 4.59 -4.67
C VAL A 119 -2.35 5.30 -4.26
N LEU A 120 -1.70 4.85 -3.19
CA LEU A 120 -0.43 5.43 -2.74
C LEU A 120 0.69 5.23 -3.77
N ALA A 121 0.76 4.07 -4.41
CA ALA A 121 1.71 3.77 -5.47
C ALA A 121 1.49 4.63 -6.73
N ALA A 122 0.23 5.00 -7.01
CA ALA A 122 -0.13 5.95 -8.06
C ALA A 122 0.24 7.40 -7.71
N GLY A 123 0.67 7.68 -6.48
CA GLY A 123 0.95 9.01 -5.95
C GLY A 123 -0.29 9.76 -5.48
N GLY A 124 -1.45 9.11 -5.44
CA GLY A 124 -2.68 9.69 -4.94
C GLY A 124 -2.77 9.68 -3.41
N VAL A 125 -3.74 10.40 -2.89
CA VAL A 125 -4.12 10.41 -1.47
C VAL A 125 -5.32 9.50 -1.28
N ALA A 126 -5.17 8.47 -0.47
CA ALA A 126 -6.28 7.57 -0.12
C ALA A 126 -7.04 8.13 1.08
N THR A 127 -8.35 8.30 0.95
CA THR A 127 -9.26 8.54 2.07
C THR A 127 -10.21 7.36 2.18
N THR A 128 -10.50 6.92 3.39
CA THR A 128 -11.27 5.70 3.63
C THR A 128 -12.60 6.03 4.27
N MET A 129 -13.63 5.25 3.94
CA MET A 129 -14.95 5.38 4.52
C MET A 129 -15.56 4.00 4.72
N ASN A 130 -16.37 3.87 5.77
CA ASN A 130 -17.07 2.63 6.03
C ASN A 130 -18.20 2.45 4.98
N PRO A 131 -18.34 1.29 4.32
CA PRO A 131 -19.47 1.01 3.42
C PRO A 131 -20.86 1.07 4.11
N SER A 132 -20.89 1.03 5.45
CA SER A 132 -22.12 1.20 6.25
C SER A 132 -22.42 2.65 6.63
N SER A 133 -21.57 3.62 6.27
CA SER A 133 -21.82 5.05 6.52
C SER A 133 -23.08 5.53 5.80
N ALA A 134 -23.71 6.59 6.35
CA ALA A 134 -24.91 7.14 5.74
C ALA A 134 -24.59 7.80 4.39
N PRO A 135 -25.51 7.77 3.40
CA PRO A 135 -25.31 8.41 2.10
C PRO A 135 -24.95 9.90 2.19
N THR A 136 -25.51 10.60 3.18
CA THR A 136 -25.24 12.01 3.45
C THR A 136 -23.80 12.25 3.91
N GLU A 137 -23.26 11.37 4.75
CA GLU A 137 -21.87 11.41 5.19
C GLU A 137 -20.93 11.15 4.02
N ILE A 138 -21.25 10.16 3.17
CA ILE A 138 -20.47 9.85 1.98
C ILE A 138 -20.40 11.05 1.03
N ALA A 139 -21.55 11.68 0.75
CA ALA A 139 -21.59 12.89 -0.05
C ALA A 139 -20.79 14.05 0.58
N ALA A 140 -20.89 14.21 1.90
CA ALA A 140 -20.14 15.24 2.62
C ALA A 140 -18.62 15.02 2.51
N GLN A 141 -18.13 13.79 2.69
CA GLN A 141 -16.71 13.47 2.57
C GLN A 141 -16.21 13.65 1.14
N VAL A 142 -16.95 13.16 0.13
CA VAL A 142 -16.57 13.35 -1.28
C VAL A 142 -16.46 14.83 -1.63
N ARG A 143 -17.41 15.65 -1.15
CA ARG A 143 -17.41 17.10 -1.37
C ARG A 143 -16.27 17.80 -0.63
N ALA A 144 -16.06 17.47 0.64
CA ALA A 144 -15.03 18.08 1.47
C ALA A 144 -13.61 17.77 0.98
N THR A 145 -13.40 16.56 0.45
CA THR A 145 -12.09 16.10 -0.01
C THR A 145 -11.80 16.41 -1.48
N GLY A 146 -12.79 16.89 -2.25
CA GLY A 146 -12.64 17.12 -3.68
C GLY A 146 -12.24 15.84 -4.44
N ALA A 147 -12.86 14.71 -4.08
CA ALA A 147 -12.43 13.40 -4.56
C ALA A 147 -12.46 13.31 -6.09
N SER A 148 -11.35 12.86 -6.66
CA SER A 148 -11.19 12.62 -8.10
C SER A 148 -11.75 11.28 -8.56
N LEU A 149 -11.87 10.32 -7.64
CA LEU A 149 -12.32 8.97 -7.90
C LEU A 149 -12.86 8.33 -6.62
N VAL A 150 -13.89 7.50 -6.74
CA VAL A 150 -14.41 6.67 -5.66
C VAL A 150 -14.26 5.19 -6.04
N LEU A 151 -13.58 4.42 -5.21
CA LEU A 151 -13.55 2.96 -5.29
C LEU A 151 -14.55 2.40 -4.29
N ALA A 152 -15.59 1.72 -4.77
CA ALA A 152 -16.67 1.25 -3.92
C ALA A 152 -16.97 -0.24 -4.14
N SER A 153 -17.36 -0.94 -3.08
CA SER A 153 -17.88 -2.30 -3.18
C SER A 153 -19.30 -2.30 -3.75
N ARG A 154 -19.81 -3.48 -4.11
CA ARG A 154 -21.17 -3.61 -4.65
C ARG A 154 -22.22 -3.05 -3.68
N GLU A 155 -22.07 -3.33 -2.39
CA GLU A 155 -22.95 -2.80 -1.35
C GLU A 155 -22.81 -1.29 -1.19
N GLY A 156 -21.59 -0.77 -1.28
CA GLY A 156 -21.31 0.66 -1.20
C GLY A 156 -22.00 1.42 -2.33
N VAL A 157 -21.90 0.94 -3.57
CA VAL A 157 -22.48 1.59 -4.76
C VAL A 157 -24.00 1.74 -4.65
N ALA A 158 -24.71 0.76 -4.08
CA ALA A 158 -26.17 0.81 -3.94
C ALA A 158 -26.65 1.98 -3.05
N LYS A 159 -25.78 2.49 -2.17
CA LYS A 159 -26.07 3.59 -1.24
C LYS A 159 -25.51 4.92 -1.70
N LEU A 160 -24.80 4.97 -2.83
CA LEU A 160 -24.17 6.21 -3.27
C LEU A 160 -25.25 7.18 -3.77
N PRO A 161 -25.27 8.41 -3.24
CA PRO A 161 -26.03 9.47 -3.88
C PRO A 161 -25.41 9.81 -5.24
N HIS A 162 -26.05 10.69 -6.01
CA HIS A 162 -25.43 11.21 -7.23
C HIS A 162 -24.15 11.97 -6.86
N LEU A 163 -23.00 11.37 -7.14
CA LEU A 163 -21.68 11.95 -6.93
C LEU A 163 -21.16 12.56 -8.24
N ALA A 164 -20.44 13.66 -8.13
CA ALA A 164 -19.76 14.28 -9.27
C ALA A 164 -18.52 13.50 -9.71
N ALA A 165 -17.95 12.69 -8.81
CA ALA A 165 -16.75 11.89 -9.07
C ALA A 165 -17.10 10.54 -9.72
N PRO A 166 -16.25 10.03 -10.64
CA PRO A 166 -16.41 8.69 -11.19
C PRO A 166 -16.35 7.64 -10.08
N VAL A 167 -17.22 6.64 -10.18
CA VAL A 167 -17.28 5.51 -9.25
C VAL A 167 -16.80 4.25 -9.97
N VAL A 168 -15.83 3.55 -9.39
CA VAL A 168 -15.33 2.27 -9.87
C VAL A 168 -15.73 1.18 -8.90
N LEU A 169 -16.47 0.22 -9.42
CA LEU A 169 -16.84 -0.98 -8.68
C LEU A 169 -15.60 -1.86 -8.48
N VAL A 170 -15.30 -2.17 -7.22
CA VAL A 170 -14.24 -3.09 -6.86
C VAL A 170 -14.88 -4.42 -6.41
N PRO A 171 -14.48 -5.55 -7.01
CA PRO A 171 -14.96 -6.84 -6.56
C PRO A 171 -14.43 -7.17 -5.17
N GLU A 172 -15.25 -7.78 -4.32
CA GLU A 172 -14.89 -8.16 -2.95
C GLU A 172 -13.98 -9.41 -2.89
N SER A 173 -13.94 -10.18 -3.97
CA SER A 173 -13.17 -11.41 -4.07
C SER A 173 -12.01 -11.29 -5.05
N LEU A 174 -10.79 -11.58 -4.56
CA LEU A 174 -9.56 -11.68 -5.36
C LEU A 174 -9.55 -12.87 -6.35
N GLY A 175 -10.56 -13.75 -6.31
CA GLY A 175 -10.72 -14.87 -7.25
C GLY A 175 -10.74 -14.43 -8.72
N LEU A 176 -11.12 -13.19 -9.00
CA LEU A 176 -11.05 -12.59 -10.35
C LEU A 176 -9.61 -12.26 -10.79
N PHE A 177 -8.70 -12.03 -9.84
CA PHE A 177 -7.30 -11.70 -10.13
C PHE A 177 -6.36 -12.92 -10.07
N ARG A 178 -6.78 -14.03 -9.45
CA ARG A 178 -6.13 -15.35 -9.56
C ARG A 178 -6.38 -15.92 -10.96
N ARG A 179 -5.64 -15.41 -11.95
CA ARG A 179 -5.44 -15.98 -13.29
C ARG A 179 -6.63 -16.80 -13.84
N ARG A 180 -7.27 -16.29 -14.89
CA ARG A 180 -7.39 -17.15 -16.08
C ARG A 180 -5.97 -17.64 -16.37
N ARG A 181 -5.64 -18.87 -15.96
CA ARG A 181 -4.56 -19.61 -16.62
C ARG A 181 -5.06 -19.72 -18.05
N SER A 182 -4.57 -18.86 -18.95
CA SER A 182 -4.88 -19.00 -20.36
C SER A 182 -4.64 -20.47 -20.75
N PRO A 183 -5.58 -21.15 -21.43
CA PRO A 183 -5.25 -22.43 -22.03
C PRO A 183 -4.07 -22.13 -22.96
N ARG A 184 -3.01 -22.96 -22.86
CA ARG A 184 -1.77 -22.86 -23.62
C ARG A 184 -2.05 -22.28 -25.01
N VAL A 185 -1.60 -21.05 -25.28
CA VAL A 185 -1.53 -20.54 -26.64
C VAL A 185 -0.53 -21.46 -27.34
N ARG A 186 -1.03 -22.43 -28.11
CA ARG A 186 -0.21 -23.13 -29.10
C ARG A 186 0.15 -22.07 -30.13
N LEU A 187 1.38 -21.58 -30.07
CA LEU A 187 1.99 -20.92 -31.21
C LEU A 187 2.04 -21.96 -32.34
N LEU A 188 1.15 -21.81 -33.33
CA LEU A 188 1.37 -22.40 -34.64
C LEU A 188 2.57 -21.66 -35.26
N PRO A 189 3.57 -22.38 -35.78
CA PRO A 189 4.70 -21.74 -36.45
C PRO A 189 4.19 -20.96 -37.66
N CYS A 190 4.65 -19.71 -37.76
CA CYS A 190 4.43 -18.84 -38.90
C CYS A 190 5.03 -19.50 -40.14
N ALA A 191 4.19 -19.82 -41.13
CA ALA A 191 4.65 -20.38 -42.39
C ALA A 191 5.66 -19.42 -43.05
N ALA A 192 6.86 -19.92 -43.32
CA ALA A 192 7.92 -19.19 -44.01
C ALA A 192 7.41 -18.74 -45.39
N ARG A 193 7.46 -17.43 -45.61
CA ARG A 193 7.15 -16.79 -46.90
C ARG A 193 8.29 -17.12 -47.87
N GLN A 194 8.07 -18.01 -48.83
CA GLN A 194 8.99 -18.23 -49.94
C GLN A 194 9.10 -16.92 -50.74
N ARG A 195 10.32 -16.36 -50.78
CA ARG A 195 10.70 -15.31 -51.72
C ARG A 195 10.86 -15.97 -53.08
N ASN A 196 10.10 -15.49 -54.06
CA ASN A 196 10.23 -15.88 -55.45
C ASN A 196 11.21 -14.89 -56.09
N ASP A 197 12.46 -15.30 -56.31
CA ASP A 197 13.46 -14.52 -57.03
C ASP A 197 13.14 -14.60 -58.52
N ARG A 198 12.61 -13.51 -59.09
CA ARG A 198 12.58 -13.30 -60.54
C ARG A 198 13.90 -12.64 -60.95
N HIS A 199 14.82 -13.44 -61.48
CA HIS A 199 15.96 -12.93 -62.24
C HIS A 199 15.45 -12.27 -63.53
N ARG A 200 15.75 -10.99 -63.68
CA ARG A 200 15.82 -10.28 -64.96
C ARG A 200 17.25 -10.43 -65.45
N ASP A 201 17.46 -11.07 -66.58
CA ASP A 201 18.62 -10.80 -67.43
C ASP A 201 18.10 -10.42 -68.80
N GLY A 202 18.54 -9.27 -69.29
CA GLY A 202 18.15 -8.67 -70.55
C GLY A 202 19.29 -8.66 -71.56
N GLY A 203 18.89 -8.67 -72.84
CA GLY A 203 19.63 -8.15 -73.98
C GLY A 203 20.87 -8.93 -74.41
N PRO A 204 21.38 -8.69 -75.63
CA PRO A 204 21.08 -7.55 -76.53
C PRO A 204 19.92 -7.76 -77.51
#